data_AF-A0A370I704-F1
#
_entry.id   AF-A0A370I704-F1
#
_cell.length_a   1.000
_cell.length_b   1.000
_cell.length_c   1.000
_cell.angle_alpha   90.00
_cell.angle_beta   90.00
_cell.angle_gamma   90.00
#
_symmetry.space_group_name_H-M   'P 1'
#
loop_
_entity.id
_entity.type
_entity.pdbx_description
1 polymer ?
#
loop_
_entity_poly.entity_id
_entity_poly.type
_entity_poly.pdbx_seq_one_letter_code
_entity_poly.pdbx_strand_id
1 'polypeptide(L)' 'MAKEIDRIRARSALETVKESPVIAVIAALPALVLLGVVWWLTNWFVALIVLVLLGAVVVVRGRLIR' A
#
# COMPACT_ATOMS: atom_id res chain seq x y z
N MET A 1 -23.65 -3.87 2.60
CA MET A 1 -23.30 -3.64 1.18
C MET A 1 -21.78 -3.73 1.03
N ALA A 2 -21.26 -4.81 0.47
CA ALA A 2 -19.84 -4.87 0.12
C ALA A 2 -19.60 -3.86 -1.00
N LYS A 3 -18.77 -2.84 -0.77
CA LYS A 3 -18.36 -1.91 -1.82
C LYS A 3 -17.41 -2.69 -2.71
N GLU A 4 -17.92 -3.19 -3.83
CA GLU A 4 -17.06 -3.76 -4.86
C GLU A 4 -16.00 -2.73 -5.24
N ILE A 5 -14.77 -3.18 -5.46
CA ILE A 5 -13.70 -2.32 -5.95
C ILE A 5 -14.19 -1.74 -7.28
N ASP A 6 -14.44 -0.43 -7.28
CA ASP A 6 -14.83 0.27 -8.50
C ASP A 6 -13.66 0.17 -9.48
N ARG A 7 -13.89 -0.58 -10.56
CA ARG A 7 -12.92 -0.82 -11.62
C ARG A 7 -12.43 0.50 -12.23
N ILE A 8 -13.29 1.52 -12.29
CA ILE A 8 -12.93 2.86 -12.79
C ILE A 8 -11.92 3.50 -11.85
N ARG A 9 -12.19 3.46 -10.54
CA ARG A 9 -11.29 4.02 -9.53
C ARG A 9 -9.94 3.31 -9.49
N ALA A 10 -9.93 1.99 -9.64
CA ALA A 10 -8.70 1.20 -9.75
C ALA A 10 -7.90 1.56 -11.01
N ARG A 11 -8.57 1.72 -12.16
CA ARG A 11 -7.91 2.16 -13.40
C ARG A 11 -7.35 3.58 -13.28
N SER A 12 -8.10 4.52 -12.70
CA SER A 12 -7.65 5.89 -12.53
C SER A 12 -6.42 6.00 -11.62
N ALA A 13 -6.37 5.18 -10.55
CA ALA A 13 -5.17 5.08 -9.72
C ALA A 13 -3.97 4.53 -10.52
N LEU A 14 -4.18 3.53 -11.39
CA LEU A 14 -3.13 2.98 -12.25
C LEU A 14 -2.61 4.03 -13.25
N GLU A 15 -3.51 4.80 -13.86
CA GLU A 15 -3.14 5.89 -14.78
C GLU A 15 -2.32 6.96 -14.07
N THR A 16 -2.63 7.29 -12.81
CA THR A 16 -1.82 8.24 -12.01
C THR A 16 -0.39 7.74 -11.81
N VAL A 17 -0.21 6.45 -11.56
CA VAL A 17 1.11 5.84 -11.39
C VAL A 17 1.91 5.86 -12.70
N LYS A 18 1.23 5.62 -13.83
CA LYS A 18 1.88 5.66 -15.16
C LYS A 18 2.26 7.08 -15.58
N GLU A 19 1.40 8.05 -15.29
CA GLU A 19 1.60 9.46 -15.66
C GLU A 19 2.78 10.07 -14.88
N SER A 20 2.90 9.76 -13.59
CA SER A 20 3.98 10.29 -12.75
C SER A 20 4.65 9.20 -11.90
N PRO A 21 5.51 8.37 -12.51
CA PRO A 21 6.13 7.24 -11.83
C PRO A 21 7.05 7.66 -10.70
N VAL A 22 7.75 8.79 -10.85
CA VAL A 22 8.64 9.32 -9.80
C VAL A 22 7.84 9.70 -8.55
N ILE A 23 6.71 10.40 -8.73
CA ILE A 23 5.85 10.79 -7.62
C ILE A 23 5.24 9.55 -6.96
N ALA A 24 4.83 8.55 -7.75
CA ALA A 24 4.32 7.30 -7.20
C ALA A 24 5.36 6.58 -6.32
N VAL A 25 6.62 6.55 -6.74
CA VAL A 25 7.72 6.01 -5.92
C VAL A 25 7.91 6.82 -4.64
N ILE A 26 7.93 8.15 -4.75
CA ILE A 26 8.06 9.05 -3.58
C ILE A 26 6.92 8.80 -2.58
N ALA A 27 5.68 8.67 -3.07
CA ALA A 27 4.53 8.36 -2.24
C ALA A 27 4.64 6.98 -1.56
N ALA A 28 5.29 6.02 -2.21
CA ALA A 28 5.54 4.69 -1.66
C ALA A 28 6.75 4.63 -0.70
N LEU A 29 7.63 5.65 -0.67
CA LEU A 29 8.86 5.65 0.14
C LEU A 29 8.64 5.29 1.62
N PRO A 30 7.63 5.82 2.34
CA PRO A 30 7.44 5.46 3.75
C PRO A 30 7.24 3.95 3.96
N ALA A 31 6.52 3.29 3.06
CA ALA A 31 6.31 1.85 3.10
C ALA A 31 7.60 1.09 2.74
N LEU A 32 8.35 1.56 1.73
CA LEU A 32 9.62 0.95 1.31
C LEU A 32 10.70 1.06 2.40
N VAL A 33 10.78 2.18 3.11
CA VAL A 33 11.70 2.38 4.23
C VAL A 33 11.36 1.43 5.37
N LEU A 34 10.08 1.37 5.78
CA LEU A 34 9.64 0.42 6.81
C LEU A 34 9.96 -1.03 6.42
N LEU A 35 9.71 -1.40 5.17
CA LEU A 35 10.01 -2.72 4.65
C LEU A 35 11.51 -3.03 4.73
N GLY A 36 12.36 -2.11 4.26
CA GLY A 36 13.81 -2.27 4.28
C GLY A 36 14.36 -2.40 5.69
N VAL A 37 13.87 -1.59 6.63
CA VAL A 37 14.28 -1.64 8.05
C VAL A 37 13.89 -2.97 8.69
N VAL A 38 12.64 -3.41 8.53
CA VAL A 38 12.17 -4.68 9.10
C VAL A 38 12.95 -5.84 8.52
N TRP A 39 13.14 -5.87 7.20
CA TRP A 39 13.89 -6.94 6.55
C TRP A 39 15.34 -6.97 7.08
N TRP A 40 16.02 -5.83 7.13
CA TRP A 40 17.40 -5.75 7.62
C TRP A 40 17.57 -6.27 9.05
N LEU A 41 16.62 -5.97 9.94
CA LEU A 41 16.73 -6.29 11.37
C LEU A 41 16.18 -7.68 11.75
N THR A 42 15.40 -8.31 10.87
CA THR A 42 14.72 -9.57 11.19
C THR A 42 14.97 -10.62 10.10
N ASN A 43 14.00 -10.88 9.23
CA ASN A 43 14.13 -11.67 8.02
C ASN A 43 12.97 -11.35 7.05
N TRP A 44 13.06 -11.89 5.83
CA TRP A 44 12.08 -11.68 4.77
C TRP A 44 10.63 -12.07 5.13
N PHE A 45 10.40 -13.15 5.88
CA PHE A 45 9.05 -13.56 6.29
C PHE A 45 8.39 -12.55 7.23
N VAL A 46 9.15 -12.00 8.19
CA VAL A 46 8.63 -10.97 9.11
C VAL A 46 8.24 -9.71 8.33
N ALA A 47 9.04 -9.34 7.34
CA ALA A 47 8.78 -8.22 6.44
C ALA A 47 7.45 -8.39 5.65
N LEU A 48 7.18 -9.60 5.16
CA LEU A 48 5.91 -9.91 4.48
C LEU A 48 4.70 -9.81 5.42
N ILE A 49 4.82 -10.33 6.65
CA ILE A 49 3.75 -10.25 7.65
C ILE A 49 3.43 -8.78 7.94
N VAL A 50 4.45 -7.94 8.13
CA VAL A 50 4.27 -6.51 8.37
C VAL A 50 3.57 -5.81 7.19
N LEU A 51 3.93 -6.12 5.94
CA LEU A 51 3.25 -5.57 4.76
C LEU A 51 1.77 -5.96 4.71
N VAL A 52 1.44 -7.22 4.98
CA VAL A 52 0.06 -7.70 5.00
C VAL A 52 -0.73 -6.99 6.10
N LEU A 53 -0.16 -6.84 7.29
CA LEU A 53 -0.79 -6.11 8.40
C LEU A 53 -1.01 -4.64 8.06
N LEU A 54 -0.02 -3.96 7.48
CA LEU A 54 -0.16 -2.57 7.03
C LEU A 54 -1.28 -2.43 5.98
N GLY A 55 -1.33 -3.33 5.00
CA GLY A 55 -2.40 -3.37 4.00
C GLY A 55 -3.78 -3.58 4.64
N ALA A 56 -3.90 -4.51 5.58
CA ALA A 56 -5.13 -4.77 6.32
C ALA A 56 -5.58 -3.55 7.13
N VAL A 57 -4.65 -2.89 7.84
CA VAL A 57 -4.94 -1.67 8.61
C VAL A 57 -5.44 -0.55 7.71
N VAL A 58 -4.82 -0.33 6.55
CA VAL A 58 -5.27 0.69 5.58
C VAL A 58 -6.69 0.39 5.09
N VAL A 59 -6.98 -0.87 4.75
CA VAL A 59 -8.31 -1.30 4.28
C VAL A 59 -9.36 -1.14 5.38
N VAL A 60 -9.05 -1.54 6.62
CA VAL A 60 -9.96 -1.43 7.76
C VAL A 60 -10.18 0.03 8.14
N ARG A 61 -9.12 0.83 8.28
CA ARG A 61 -9.22 2.26 8.61
C ARG A 61 -9.94 3.05 7.52
N GLY A 62 -9.70 2.74 6.24
CA GLY A 62 -10.44 3.32 5.12
C GLY A 62 -11.93 2.97 5.12
N ARG A 63 -12.33 1.87 5.76
CA ARG A 63 -13.74 1.55 6.04
C ARG A 63 -14.31 2.29 7.25
N LEU A 64 -13.48 2.71 8.21
CA LEU A 64 -13.89 3.35 9.47
C LEU A 64 -13.96 4.88 9.41
N ILE A 65 -13.24 5.54 8.50
CA ILE A 65 -13.24 7.02 8.34
C ILE A 65 -14.36 7.49 7.37
N ARG A 66 -15.40 6.67 7.18
CA ARG A 66 -16.59 6.99 6.39
C ARG A 66 -17.84 6.75 7.22
#